data_AF-A0A920B3A1-F1
#
_entry.id   AF-A0A920B3A1-F1
#
_cell.length_a   1.000
_cell.length_b   1.000
_cell.length_c   1.000
_cell.angle_alpha   90.00
_cell.angle_beta   90.00
_cell.angle_gamma   90.00
#
_symmetry.space_group_name_H-M   'P 1'
#
loop_
_entity.id
_entity.type
_entity.pdbx_description
1 polymer ?
#
loop_
_entity_poly.entity_id
_entity_poly.type
_entity_poly.pdbx_seq_one_letter_code
_entity_poly.pdbx_strand_id
1 'polypeptide(L)'
;MLIQNLAKKKNWLFDLDNTLYSPNLGIFSQIDERMKKFISKKLELSETKSFILQKNFYKKYGTTLYGLMKHYEVDPQEFCNYVHNINLKNLKHSKSLRSKLQALPGRKIVYTNGDYKYAKKILRCLGIEDQFLDILI
;
A
#
# COMPACT_ATOMS: atom_id res chain seq x y z
N MET A 1 30.25 -5.60 -6.93
CA MET A 1 30.30 -4.19 -7.35
C MET A 1 29.13 -3.34 -6.84
N LEU A 2 27.85 -3.78 -6.95
CA LEU A 2 26.70 -3.00 -6.45
C LEU A 2 26.66 -2.85 -4.90
N ILE A 3 26.91 -3.93 -4.15
CA ILE A 3 26.82 -3.94 -2.68
C ILE A 3 27.86 -3.02 -2.00
N GLN A 4 29.05 -2.89 -2.58
CA GLN A 4 30.11 -2.02 -2.03
C GLN A 4 29.71 -0.53 -2.02
N ASN A 5 28.89 -0.08 -2.97
CA ASN A 5 28.42 1.31 -3.04
C ASN A 5 27.22 1.58 -2.10
N LEU A 6 26.57 0.51 -1.63
CA LEU A 6 25.45 0.56 -0.69
C LEU A 6 25.91 0.49 0.77
N ALA A 7 27.14 0.03 1.02
CA ALA A 7 27.72 -0.18 2.35
C ALA A 7 27.67 1.07 3.26
N LYS A 8 27.71 2.28 2.68
CA LYS A 8 27.68 3.55 3.43
C LYS A 8 26.26 4.10 3.68
N LYS A 9 25.21 3.48 3.11
CA LYS A 9 23.84 3.97 3.26
C LYS A 9 23.29 3.57 4.63
N LYS A 10 22.78 4.56 5.36
CA LYS A 10 22.29 4.38 6.74
C LYS A 10 20.79 4.12 6.84
N ASN A 11 20.03 4.56 5.82
CA ASN A 11 18.58 4.48 5.80
C ASN A 11 18.10 4.03 4.41
N TRP A 12 17.07 3.21 4.40
CA TRP A 12 16.40 2.70 3.21
C TRP A 12 14.91 2.94 3.32
N LEU A 13 14.34 3.55 2.29
CA LEU A 13 12.90 3.71 2.14
C LEU A 13 12.40 2.64 1.16
N PHE A 14 11.37 1.92 1.55
CA PHE A 14 10.71 0.92 0.72
C PHE A 14 9.26 1.31 0.53
N ASP A 15 8.86 1.43 -0.72
CA ASP A 15 7.45 1.32 -1.05
C ASP A 15 6.93 -0.08 -0.69
N LEU A 16 5.63 -0.18 -0.41
CA LEU A 16 4.98 -1.42 0.03
C LEU A 16 4.30 -2.13 -1.14
N ASP A 17 3.27 -1.51 -1.71
CA ASP A 17 2.33 -2.14 -2.63
C ASP A 17 2.99 -2.40 -3.98
N ASN A 18 2.96 -3.65 -4.45
CA ASN A 18 3.63 -4.09 -5.68
C ASN A 18 5.17 -3.94 -5.68
N THR A 19 5.76 -3.59 -4.53
CA THR A 19 7.22 -3.49 -4.33
C THR A 19 7.72 -4.61 -3.40
N LEU A 20 7.19 -4.71 -2.17
CA LEU A 20 7.56 -5.78 -1.22
C LEU A 20 6.83 -7.10 -1.50
N TYR A 21 5.88 -7.09 -2.44
CA TYR A 21 5.22 -8.28 -2.96
C TYR A 21 4.88 -8.09 -4.44
N SER A 22 4.69 -9.19 -5.17
CA SER A 22 4.42 -9.11 -6.61
C SER A 22 3.01 -8.58 -6.91
N PRO A 23 2.84 -7.72 -7.94
CA PRO A 23 1.52 -7.31 -8.42
C PRO A 23 0.66 -8.48 -8.89
N ASN A 24 1.27 -9.62 -9.28
CA ASN A 24 0.58 -10.82 -9.72
C ASN A 24 -0.29 -11.48 -8.63
N LEU A 25 -0.12 -11.08 -7.37
CA LEU A 25 -0.97 -11.52 -6.26
C LEU A 25 -2.37 -10.88 -6.28
N GLY A 26 -2.61 -9.87 -7.14
CA GLY A 26 -3.92 -9.26 -7.32
C GLY A 26 -4.43 -8.48 -6.11
N ILE A 27 -3.56 -8.16 -5.15
CA ILE A 27 -3.90 -7.41 -3.93
C ILE A 27 -4.46 -6.04 -4.31
N PHE A 28 -3.73 -5.27 -5.13
CA PHE A 28 -4.18 -3.95 -5.54
C PHE A 28 -5.44 -3.99 -6.42
N SER A 29 -5.64 -5.04 -7.21
CA SER A 29 -6.87 -5.23 -7.98
C SER A 29 -8.11 -5.36 -7.09
N GLN A 30 -8.00 -6.08 -5.97
CA GLN A 30 -9.07 -6.14 -4.96
C GLN A 30 -9.32 -4.76 -4.35
N ILE A 31 -8.26 -4.00 -4.04
CA ILE A 31 -8.40 -2.65 -3.48
C ILE A 31 -9.09 -1.73 -4.50
N ASP A 32 -8.69 -1.75 -5.77
CA ASP A 32 -9.30 -0.95 -6.85
C ASP A 32 -10.80 -1.23 -7.00
N GLU A 33 -11.20 -2.51 -6.96
CA GLU A 33 -12.61 -2.90 -6.99
C GLU A 33 -13.38 -2.35 -5.78
N ARG A 34 -12.78 -2.44 -4.59
CA ARG A 34 -13.41 -1.93 -3.36
C ARG A 34 -13.47 -0.41 -3.33
N MET A 35 -12.49 0.30 -3.87
CA MET A 35 -12.54 1.76 -4.03
C MET A 35 -13.74 2.16 -4.90
N LYS A 36 -13.93 1.51 -6.06
CA LYS A 36 -15.10 1.76 -6.92
C LYS A 36 -16.41 1.56 -6.18
N LYS A 37 -16.55 0.45 -5.45
CA LYS A 37 -17.75 0.13 -4.65
C LYS A 37 -17.99 1.13 -3.52
N PHE A 38 -16.94 1.55 -2.83
CA PHE A 38 -17.02 2.57 -1.80
C PHE A 38 -17.54 3.89 -2.37
N ILE A 39 -16.92 4.38 -3.45
CA ILE A 39 -17.29 5.65 -4.10
C ILE A 39 -18.74 5.59 -4.61
N SER A 40 -19.10 4.49 -5.28
CA SER A 40 -20.45 4.26 -5.80
C SER A 40 -21.49 4.36 -4.70
N LYS A 41 -21.27 3.68 -3.56
CA LYS A 41 -22.18 3.71 -2.42
C LYS A 41 -22.18 5.06 -1.70
N LYS A 42 -21.02 5.65 -1.45
CA LYS A 42 -20.86 6.88 -0.66
C LYS A 42 -21.42 8.11 -1.37
N LEU A 43 -21.31 8.15 -2.70
CA LEU A 43 -21.70 9.30 -3.52
C LEU A 43 -22.93 9.01 -4.41
N GLU A 44 -23.56 7.84 -4.25
CA GLU A 44 -24.72 7.40 -5.03
C GLU A 44 -24.48 7.45 -6.55
N LEU A 45 -23.27 7.05 -6.97
CA LEU A 45 -22.84 7.05 -8.36
C LEU A 45 -22.90 5.64 -8.96
N SER A 46 -23.10 5.55 -10.28
CA SER A 46 -22.88 4.29 -10.99
C SER A 46 -21.42 3.85 -10.89
N GLU A 47 -21.14 2.55 -11.06
CA GLU A 47 -19.76 2.04 -11.00
C GLU A 47 -18.86 2.70 -12.06
N THR A 48 -19.39 2.97 -13.27
CA THR A 48 -18.66 3.66 -14.33
C THR A 48 -18.26 5.08 -13.91
N LYS A 49 -19.18 5.85 -13.35
CA LYS A 49 -18.89 7.21 -12.87
C LYS A 49 -17.90 7.18 -11.69
N SER A 50 -18.05 6.19 -10.81
CA SER A 50 -17.16 5.97 -9.67
C SER A 50 -15.74 5.65 -10.10
N PHE A 51 -15.56 4.81 -11.12
CA PHE A 51 -14.26 4.48 -11.69
C PHE A 51 -13.61 5.69 -12.36
N ILE A 52 -14.37 6.47 -13.14
CA ILE A 52 -13.86 7.70 -13.76
C ILE A 52 -13.39 8.68 -12.67
N LEU A 53 -14.21 8.89 -11.64
CA LEU A 53 -13.86 9.77 -10.52
C LEU A 53 -12.60 9.29 -9.79
N GLN A 54 -12.52 7.99 -9.51
CA GLN A 54 -11.35 7.36 -8.90
C GLN A 54 -10.07 7.65 -9.71
N LYS A 55 -10.08 7.39 -11.02
CA LYS A 55 -8.89 7.60 -11.87
C LYS A 55 -8.55 9.08 -12.04
N ASN A 56 -9.55 9.95 -12.11
CA ASN A 56 -9.35 11.39 -12.16
C ASN A 56 -8.69 11.92 -10.89
N PHE A 57 -9.16 11.49 -9.72
CA PHE A 57 -8.57 11.89 -8.45
C PHE A 57 -7.17 11.33 -8.27
N TYR A 58 -6.93 10.07 -8.60
CA TYR A 58 -5.58 9.51 -8.61
C TYR A 58 -4.63 10.32 -9.50
N LYS A 59 -5.03 10.62 -10.75
CA LYS A 59 -4.21 11.40 -11.69
C LYS A 59 -3.95 12.83 -11.19
N LYS A 60 -4.94 13.47 -10.58
CA LYS A 60 -4.87 14.87 -10.16
C LYS A 60 -4.14 15.08 -8.83
N TYR A 61 -4.27 14.13 -7.91
CA TYR A 61 -3.83 14.31 -6.51
C TYR A 61 -2.81 13.27 -6.04
N GLY A 62 -2.44 12.30 -6.88
CA GLY A 62 -1.57 11.18 -6.49
C GLY A 62 -2.28 10.08 -5.73
N THR A 63 -3.38 10.35 -5.03
CA THR A 63 -4.25 9.34 -4.42
C THR A 63 -5.72 9.66 -4.64
N THR A 64 -6.54 8.62 -4.79
CA THR A 64 -8.00 8.78 -4.83
C THR A 64 -8.53 9.35 -3.52
N LEU A 65 -8.00 8.87 -2.40
CA LEU A 65 -8.46 9.26 -1.07
C LEU A 65 -8.32 10.77 -0.83
N TYR A 66 -7.19 11.37 -1.19
CA TYR A 66 -7.02 12.82 -1.02
C TYR A 66 -8.08 13.62 -1.81
N GLY A 67 -8.41 13.18 -3.03
CA GLY A 67 -9.50 13.78 -3.80
C GLY A 67 -10.86 13.63 -3.11
N LEU A 68 -11.15 12.45 -2.56
CA LEU A 68 -12.39 12.21 -1.83
C LEU A 68 -12.50 13.04 -0.55
N MET A 69 -11.41 13.17 0.22
CA MET A 69 -11.37 14.04 1.41
C MET A 69 -11.61 15.51 1.02
N LYS A 70 -10.93 15.97 -0.04
CA LYS A 70 -10.96 17.39 -0.44
C LYS A 70 -12.30 17.85 -1.01
N HIS A 71 -13.01 16.98 -1.74
CA HIS A 71 -14.22 17.36 -2.49
C HIS A 71 -15.52 16.80 -1.92
N TYR A 72 -15.43 15.75 -1.09
CA TYR A 72 -16.59 15.04 -0.58
C TYR A 72 -16.50 14.74 0.93
N GLU A 73 -15.52 15.33 1.63
CA GLU A 73 -15.35 15.22 3.09
C GLU A 73 -15.34 13.77 3.59
N VAL A 74 -14.86 12.85 2.75
CA VAL A 74 -14.77 11.43 3.10
C VAL A 74 -13.78 11.24 4.24
N ASP A 75 -14.23 10.57 5.30
CA ASP A 75 -13.37 10.19 6.41
C ASP A 75 -12.31 9.16 5.95
N PRO A 76 -11.01 9.43 6.15
CA PRO A 76 -9.95 8.53 5.69
C PRO A 76 -9.96 7.19 6.42
N GLN A 77 -10.38 7.15 7.68
CA GLN A 77 -10.40 5.91 8.46
C GLN A 77 -11.51 4.97 7.97
N GLU A 78 -12.70 5.49 7.66
CA GLU A 78 -13.82 4.80 7.02
C GLU A 78 -13.39 4.23 5.66
N PHE A 79 -12.80 5.08 4.80
CA PHE A 79 -12.33 4.67 3.48
C PHE A 79 -11.30 3.54 3.57
N CYS A 80 -10.23 3.72 4.35
CA CYS A 80 -9.15 2.75 4.49
C CYS A 80 -9.65 1.42 5.09
N ASN A 81 -10.49 1.48 6.13
CA ASN A 81 -11.11 0.27 6.70
C ASN A 81 -11.94 -0.49 5.66
N TYR A 82 -12.67 0.23 4.80
CA TYR A 82 -13.43 -0.40 3.74
C TYR A 82 -12.51 -0.98 2.67
N VAL A 83 -11.60 -0.21 2.07
CA VAL A 83 -10.86 -0.65 0.88
C VAL A 83 -9.77 -1.67 1.18
N HIS A 84 -9.22 -1.70 2.40
CA HIS A 84 -8.22 -2.68 2.83
C HIS A 84 -8.82 -3.95 3.47
N ASN A 85 -10.15 -4.09 3.49
CA ASN A 85 -10.79 -5.36 3.83
C ASN A 85 -10.77 -6.33 2.62
N ILE A 86 -9.58 -6.87 2.37
CA ILE A 86 -9.27 -7.74 1.23
C ILE A 86 -8.73 -9.10 1.67
N ASN A 87 -8.77 -10.06 0.75
CA ASN A 87 -8.24 -11.40 0.97
C ASN A 87 -6.72 -11.43 0.76
N LEU A 88 -5.98 -11.72 1.84
CA LEU A 88 -4.52 -11.81 1.85
C LEU A 88 -3.99 -13.26 1.89
N LYS A 89 -4.84 -14.28 1.67
CA LYS A 89 -4.44 -15.70 1.80
C LYS A 89 -3.23 -16.09 0.93
N ASN A 90 -3.07 -15.44 -0.22
CA ASN A 90 -1.98 -15.70 -1.16
C ASN A 90 -0.68 -14.96 -0.79
N LEU A 91 -0.73 -14.05 0.17
CA LEU A 91 0.46 -13.41 0.72
C LEU A 91 1.12 -14.39 1.70
N LYS A 92 2.30 -14.88 1.36
CA LYS A 92 3.05 -15.87 2.15
C LYS A 92 4.38 -15.29 2.62
N HIS A 93 4.89 -15.83 3.71
CA HIS A 93 6.25 -15.53 4.16
C HIS A 93 7.26 -15.77 3.05
N SER A 94 8.13 -14.78 2.80
CA SER A 94 9.18 -14.88 1.79
C SER A 94 10.55 -14.92 2.46
N LYS A 95 11.08 -16.14 2.63
CA LYS A 95 12.44 -16.35 3.17
C LYS A 95 13.49 -15.61 2.32
N SER A 96 13.34 -15.66 0.99
CA SER A 96 14.26 -14.98 0.06
C SER A 96 14.25 -13.46 0.23
N LEU A 97 13.06 -12.85 0.33
CA LEU A 97 12.96 -11.40 0.57
C LEU A 97 13.56 -11.02 1.93
N ARG A 98 13.25 -11.79 2.98
CA ARG A 98 13.78 -11.56 4.32
C ARG A 98 15.32 -11.59 4.33
N SER A 99 15.94 -12.60 3.73
CA SER A 99 17.40 -12.70 3.65
C SER A 99 18.02 -11.52 2.88
N LYS A 100 17.37 -11.05 1.81
CA LYS A 100 17.83 -9.86 1.07
C LYS A 100 17.72 -8.59 1.89
N LEU A 101 16.65 -8.41 2.66
CA LEU A 101 16.51 -7.29 3.58
C LEU A 101 17.60 -7.36 4.66
N GLN A 102 17.85 -8.52 5.27
CA GLN A 102 18.90 -8.67 6.28
C GLN A 102 20.30 -8.33 5.75
N ALA A 103 20.57 -8.60 4.48
CA ALA A 103 21.84 -8.28 3.84
C ALA A 103 22.05 -6.76 3.59
N LEU A 104 21.01 -5.95 3.64
CA LEU A 104 21.13 -4.49 3.47
C LEU A 104 21.59 -3.84 4.78
N PRO A 105 22.66 -3.02 4.76
CA PRO A 105 23.15 -2.32 5.95
C PRO A 105 22.18 -1.22 6.39
N GLY A 106 22.21 -0.85 7.66
CA GLY A 106 21.41 0.28 8.15
C GLY A 106 19.90 0.00 8.29
N ARG A 107 19.18 1.07 8.59
CA ARG A 107 17.77 1.07 8.97
C ARG A 107 16.86 1.01 7.75
N LYS A 108 15.71 0.36 7.89
CA LYS A 108 14.74 0.17 6.82
C LYS A 108 13.41 0.70 7.29
N ILE A 109 12.77 1.49 6.45
CA ILE A 109 11.52 2.16 6.75
C ILE A 109 10.59 1.91 5.57
N VAL A 110 9.36 1.51 5.85
CA VAL A 110 8.32 1.48 4.81
C VAL A 110 7.81 2.90 4.63
N TYR A 111 7.64 3.34 3.39
CA TYR A 111 6.99 4.59 3.04
C TYR A 111 5.91 4.32 2.00
N THR A 112 4.65 4.45 2.38
CA THR A 112 3.50 4.00 1.57
C THR A 112 2.33 4.98 1.65
N ASN A 113 1.54 5.05 0.58
CA ASN A 113 0.27 5.79 0.57
C ASN A 113 -0.87 5.05 1.29
N GLY A 114 -0.66 3.79 1.69
CA GLY A 114 -1.64 3.00 2.45
C GLY A 114 -1.70 3.39 3.94
N ASP A 115 -2.71 2.93 4.67
CA ASP A 115 -2.79 3.19 6.11
C ASP A 115 -1.91 2.26 6.95
N TYR A 116 -1.60 2.66 8.19
CA TYR A 116 -0.64 1.97 9.05
C TYR A 116 -1.08 0.54 9.39
N LYS A 117 -2.37 0.35 9.64
CA LYS A 117 -2.93 -0.97 10.00
C LYS A 117 -2.84 -1.92 8.82
N TYR A 118 -3.12 -1.44 7.60
CA TYR A 118 -2.93 -2.21 6.38
C TYR A 118 -1.46 -2.56 6.15
N ALA A 119 -0.57 -1.58 6.20
CA ALA A 119 0.86 -1.79 5.98
C ALA A 119 1.45 -2.83 6.95
N LYS A 120 1.15 -2.68 8.25
CA LYS A 120 1.57 -3.62 9.29
C LYS A 120 1.04 -5.04 9.06
N LYS A 121 -0.21 -5.17 8.61
CA LYS A 121 -0.82 -6.47 8.27
C LYS A 121 -0.10 -7.15 7.10
N ILE A 122 0.24 -6.40 6.05
CA ILE A 122 1.00 -6.91 4.90
C ILE A 122 2.39 -7.39 5.34
N LEU A 123 3.12 -6.60 6.12
CA LEU A 123 4.46 -6.96 6.59
C LEU A 123 4.45 -8.22 7.47
N ARG A 124 3.42 -8.39 8.32
CA ARG A 124 3.19 -9.62 9.09
C ARG A 124 2.96 -10.82 8.20
N CYS A 125 2.07 -10.71 7.22
CA CYS A 125 1.76 -11.77 6.28
C CYS A 125 2.97 -12.16 5.39
N LEU A 126 3.92 -11.25 5.18
CA LEU A 126 5.20 -11.51 4.51
C LEU A 126 6.30 -12.03 5.46
N GLY A 127 6.08 -11.98 6.77
CA GLY A 127 7.06 -12.40 7.78
C GLY A 127 8.28 -11.50 7.81
N ILE A 128 8.11 -10.19 7.63
CA ILE A 128 9.20 -9.20 7.56
C ILE A 128 8.92 -7.92 8.36
N GLU A 129 7.85 -7.87 9.17
CA GLU A 129 7.55 -6.70 10.03
C GLU A 129 8.75 -6.30 10.89
N ASP A 130 9.43 -7.28 11.48
CA ASP A 130 10.60 -7.08 12.34
C ASP A 130 11.86 -6.62 11.59
N GLN A 131 11.82 -6.55 10.26
CA GLN A 131 12.93 -6.06 9.44
C GLN A 131 12.87 -4.55 9.21
N PHE A 132 11.78 -3.89 9.58
CA PHE A 132 11.58 -2.46 9.42
C PHE A 132 11.53 -1.76 10.78
N LEU A 133 12.22 -0.62 10.86
CA LEU A 133 12.23 0.24 12.03
C LEU A 133 10.90 0.98 12.19
N ASP A 134 10.31 1.42 11.07
CA ASP A 134 9.11 2.25 11.08
C ASP A 134 8.31 2.13 9.77
N ILE A 135 7.07 2.63 9.80
CA ILE A 135 6.15 2.76 8.66
C ILE A 135 5.69 4.22 8.60
N LEU A 136 6.11 4.92 7.56
CA LEU A 136 5.72 6.30 7.26
C LEU A 136 4.61 6.32 6.20
N ILE A 137 3.66 7.24 6.36
CA ILE A 137 2.44 7.40 5.54
C ILE A 137 2.30 8.84 5.11
#